data_AF-A0A3N5P2H9-F1
#
_entry.id   AF-A0A3N5P2H9-F1
#
_cell.length_a   1.000
_cell.length_b   1.000
_cell.length_c   1.000
_cell.angle_alpha   90.00
_cell.angle_beta   90.00
_cell.angle_gamma   90.00
#
_symmetry.space_group_name_H-M   'P 1'
#
loop_
_entity.id
_entity.type
_entity.pdbx_description
1 polymer ?
#
loop_
_entity_poly.entity_id
_entity_poly.type
_entity_poly.pdbx_seq_one_letter_code
_entity_poly.pdbx_strand_id
1 'polypeptide(L)'
;MIRFMDFNDGYTSNGESGHPSDSLAAALSVADLMHRDGRALITAAVLAYDVFCHICDQADLKPLGFDHVTVGGMASTAAAARLLGLTGERLAHAFNLGIAPNIALYQTRIGNVSMWKGCAYANASRNAVFAALLAKRGMTGPSPVFEGVGGYFKAVTRKPFALPPFGGRGGEFKIMQCLMKRFPLGQYSQTVAEAAIEARAKIASIDEIAEVHVETLATAIRLMAGDPQKWEPQTRETADHSMPYTVAVALMHGDVGEEHFEDSCIRDPALRALTRRVKVTEWDEANRRMPEAMLCRLTVTTRSGARHETRVEYHRGHWKNPMTDTEVEAKFRKLARHVLPPARIDPLLARLWQLETVADVGEILRLTVPG
;
A
#
# COMPACT_ATOMS: atom_id res chain seq x y z
N MET A 1 2.06 -13.88 1.60
CA MET A 1 2.73 -12.76 0.88
C MET A 1 2.01 -11.46 1.23
N ILE A 2 2.72 -10.34 1.42
CA ILE A 2 2.11 -9.07 1.89
C ILE A 2 1.58 -8.22 0.73
N ARG A 3 2.40 -7.99 -0.31
CA ARG A 3 2.12 -6.99 -1.36
C ARG A 3 1.23 -7.45 -2.52
N PHE A 4 1.19 -8.75 -2.77
CA PHE A 4 0.76 -9.31 -4.06
C PHE A 4 -0.66 -8.88 -4.47
N MET A 5 -1.59 -8.86 -3.51
CA MET A 5 -3.00 -8.53 -3.74
C MET A 5 -3.28 -7.03 -3.72
N ASP A 6 -2.26 -6.18 -3.53
CA ASP A 6 -2.41 -4.73 -3.37
C ASP A 6 -3.43 -4.36 -2.28
N PHE A 7 -3.56 -5.19 -1.24
CA PHE A 7 -4.58 -5.05 -0.18
C PHE A 7 -3.99 -4.71 1.20
N ASN A 8 -2.70 -4.44 1.23
CA ASN A 8 -1.99 -3.95 2.39
C ASN A 8 -2.15 -2.43 2.56
N ASP A 9 -1.41 -1.83 3.48
CA ASP A 9 -1.49 -0.42 3.83
C ASP A 9 -1.10 0.53 2.68
N GLY A 10 -1.07 1.82 2.94
CA GLY A 10 -0.50 2.80 2.02
C GLY A 10 -0.07 4.09 2.69
N TYR A 11 0.83 4.80 2.03
CA TYR A 11 1.21 6.18 2.37
C TYR A 11 1.20 7.03 1.10
N THR A 12 0.79 8.29 1.19
CA THR A 12 0.84 9.25 0.07
C THR A 12 1.38 10.58 0.57
N SER A 13 2.47 11.01 -0.05
CA SER A 13 3.04 12.35 0.10
C SER A 13 2.73 13.20 -1.12
N ASN A 14 3.24 14.43 -1.14
CA ASN A 14 3.11 15.36 -2.27
C ASN A 14 3.70 14.81 -3.58
N GLY A 15 4.73 13.96 -3.51
CA GLY A 15 5.48 13.47 -4.68
C GLY A 15 5.53 11.94 -4.79
N GLU A 16 5.41 11.21 -3.68
CA GLU A 16 5.61 9.77 -3.66
C GLU A 16 4.46 9.04 -2.94
N SER A 17 4.28 7.77 -3.27
CA SER A 17 3.32 6.89 -2.60
C SER A 17 3.79 5.45 -2.68
N GLY A 18 3.47 4.68 -1.65
CA GLY A 18 3.83 3.27 -1.58
C GLY A 18 3.32 2.62 -0.29
N HIS A 19 3.93 1.49 0.06
CA HIS A 19 3.39 0.57 1.06
C HIS A 19 4.44 0.24 2.12
N PRO A 20 4.51 1.01 3.23
CA PRO A 20 5.51 0.77 4.26
C PRO A 20 5.35 -0.60 4.96
N SER A 21 4.14 -1.18 4.99
CA SER A 21 3.93 -2.54 5.51
C SER A 21 4.72 -3.62 4.79
N ASP A 22 5.18 -3.41 3.56
CA ASP A 22 5.99 -4.39 2.84
C ASP A 22 7.32 -4.68 3.57
N SER A 23 7.86 -3.70 4.30
CA SER A 23 9.05 -3.87 5.16
C SER A 23 8.84 -4.81 6.35
N LEU A 24 7.58 -5.14 6.70
CA LEU A 24 7.30 -6.12 7.75
C LEU A 24 7.83 -7.51 7.40
N ALA A 25 7.99 -7.84 6.10
CA ALA A 25 8.61 -9.10 5.70
C ALA A 25 10.06 -9.21 6.22
N ALA A 26 10.85 -8.14 6.08
CA ALA A 26 12.21 -8.09 6.62
C ALA A 26 12.20 -8.15 8.16
N ALA A 27 11.30 -7.39 8.79
CA ALA A 27 11.19 -7.34 10.24
C ALA A 27 10.81 -8.71 10.84
N LEU A 28 9.77 -9.36 10.32
CA LEU A 28 9.32 -10.68 10.77
C LEU A 28 10.40 -11.75 10.58
N SER A 29 11.06 -11.77 9.42
CA SER A 29 12.09 -12.76 9.11
C SER A 29 13.31 -12.64 10.04
N VAL A 30 13.76 -11.40 10.31
CA VAL A 30 14.91 -11.17 11.20
C VAL A 30 14.52 -11.34 12.66
N ALA A 31 13.30 -10.98 13.05
CA ALA A 31 12.81 -11.20 14.40
C ALA A 31 12.78 -12.69 14.74
N ASP A 32 12.26 -13.53 13.84
CA ASP A 32 12.27 -14.99 13.98
C ASP A 32 13.69 -15.55 14.05
N LEU A 33 14.55 -15.20 13.09
CA LEU A 33 15.94 -15.63 13.05
C LEU A 33 16.73 -15.30 14.33
N MET A 34 16.37 -14.19 14.98
CA MET A 34 17.07 -13.68 16.16
C MET A 34 16.30 -13.92 17.46
N HIS A 35 15.20 -14.69 17.44
CA HIS A 35 14.31 -14.93 18.58
C HIS A 35 13.94 -13.65 19.34
N ARG A 36 13.48 -12.63 18.60
CA ARG A 36 13.12 -11.33 19.17
C ARG A 36 11.70 -11.36 19.72
N ASP A 37 11.51 -10.61 20.80
CA ASP A 37 10.19 -10.36 21.38
C ASP A 37 9.35 -9.43 20.49
N GLY A 38 8.05 -9.38 20.76
CA GLY A 38 7.13 -8.56 19.99
C GLY A 38 7.35 -7.05 20.17
N ARG A 39 7.92 -6.59 21.29
CA ARG A 39 8.28 -5.16 21.47
C ARG A 39 9.39 -4.73 20.52
N ALA A 40 10.39 -5.60 20.32
CA ALA A 40 11.44 -5.39 19.35
C ALA A 40 10.89 -5.39 17.92
N LEU A 41 9.95 -6.28 17.60
CA LEU A 41 9.26 -6.28 16.30
C LEU A 41 8.46 -4.99 16.07
N ILE A 42 7.65 -4.57 17.04
CA ILE A 42 6.88 -3.30 16.96
C ILE A 42 7.84 -2.12 16.75
N THR A 43 8.94 -2.06 17.51
CA THR A 43 9.94 -0.99 17.36
C THR A 43 10.55 -0.99 15.95
N ALA A 44 10.90 -2.16 15.41
CA ALA A 44 11.45 -2.28 14.07
C ALA A 44 10.44 -1.90 12.97
N ALA A 45 9.17 -2.27 13.16
CA ALA A 45 8.08 -1.87 12.27
C ALA A 45 7.90 -0.35 12.26
N VAL A 46 7.78 0.28 13.44
CA VAL A 46 7.64 1.75 13.55
C VAL A 46 8.82 2.46 12.89
N LEU A 47 10.05 1.99 13.11
CA LEU A 47 11.24 2.55 12.47
C LEU A 47 11.22 2.43 10.94
N ALA A 48 10.77 1.28 10.40
CA ALA A 48 10.65 1.12 8.95
C ALA A 48 9.64 2.10 8.35
N TYR A 49 8.48 2.26 8.99
CA TYR A 49 7.45 3.21 8.54
C TYR A 49 7.96 4.65 8.61
N ASP A 50 8.60 5.03 9.71
CA ASP A 50 9.19 6.36 9.88
C ASP A 50 10.23 6.64 8.78
N VAL A 51 11.18 5.72 8.55
CA VAL A 51 12.18 5.86 7.47
C VAL A 51 11.52 5.98 6.10
N PHE A 52 10.54 5.12 5.80
CA PHE A 52 9.86 5.12 4.51
C PHE A 52 9.14 6.45 4.26
N CYS A 53 8.28 6.85 5.20
CA CYS A 53 7.40 8.00 5.03
C CYS A 53 8.18 9.31 5.02
N HIS A 54 9.17 9.48 5.91
CA HIS A 54 10.02 10.67 5.92
C HIS A 54 10.78 10.84 4.61
N ILE A 55 11.29 9.75 4.00
CA ILE A 55 11.97 9.83 2.71
C ILE A 55 10.98 10.12 1.58
N CYS A 56 9.80 9.50 1.58
CA CYS A 56 8.75 9.79 0.60
C CYS A 56 8.27 11.25 0.66
N ASP A 57 8.29 11.90 1.82
CA ASP A 57 7.97 13.33 1.94
C ASP A 57 9.02 14.24 1.27
N GLN A 58 10.24 13.75 1.10
CA GLN A 58 11.38 14.54 0.61
C GLN A 58 11.87 14.12 -0.79
N ALA A 59 11.49 12.94 -1.27
CA ALA A 59 11.91 12.40 -2.56
C ALA A 59 10.72 12.00 -3.44
N ASP A 60 10.71 12.55 -4.65
CA ASP A 60 9.78 12.20 -5.73
C ASP A 60 10.54 11.40 -6.79
N LEU A 61 10.43 10.06 -6.73
CA LEU A 61 11.28 9.15 -7.51
C LEU A 61 10.67 8.73 -8.84
N LYS A 62 9.34 8.63 -8.91
CA LYS A 62 8.62 8.13 -10.09
C LYS A 62 8.95 8.92 -11.37
N PRO A 63 8.93 10.28 -11.37
CA PRO A 63 9.28 11.06 -12.55
C PRO A 63 10.75 10.90 -12.98
N LEU A 64 11.61 10.46 -12.06
CA LEU A 64 13.02 10.21 -12.30
C LEU A 64 13.29 8.78 -12.80
N GLY A 65 12.24 7.96 -12.96
CA GLY A 65 12.32 6.60 -13.47
C GLY A 65 12.64 5.56 -12.40
N PHE A 66 12.54 5.89 -11.11
CA PHE A 66 12.83 4.98 -10.00
C PHE A 66 11.55 4.58 -9.25
N ASP A 67 11.51 3.33 -8.79
CA ASP A 67 10.40 2.77 -8.05
C ASP A 67 10.55 3.05 -6.54
N HIS A 68 9.42 3.31 -5.86
CA HIS A 68 9.35 3.54 -4.42
C HIS A 68 9.91 2.37 -3.58
N VAL A 69 10.00 1.16 -4.15
CA VAL A 69 10.66 0.04 -3.46
C VAL A 69 12.15 0.31 -3.16
N THR A 70 12.76 1.29 -3.82
CA THR A 70 14.10 1.81 -3.47
C THR A 70 14.09 2.39 -2.05
N VAL A 71 13.10 3.22 -1.72
CA VAL A 71 12.87 3.71 -0.35
C VAL A 71 12.50 2.55 0.58
N GLY A 72 11.73 1.59 0.06
CA GLY A 72 11.40 0.37 0.78
C GLY A 72 12.59 -0.48 1.20
N GLY A 73 13.64 -0.53 0.38
CA GLY A 73 14.91 -1.17 0.72
C GLY A 73 15.60 -0.48 1.91
N MET A 74 15.54 0.85 1.99
CA MET A 74 16.09 1.62 3.11
C MET A 74 15.30 1.38 4.40
N ALA A 75 13.97 1.42 4.33
CA ALA A 75 13.08 1.12 5.44
C ALA A 75 13.30 -0.30 5.98
N SER A 76 13.41 -1.27 5.06
CA SER A 76 13.70 -2.67 5.42
C SER A 76 15.09 -2.85 6.02
N THR A 77 16.08 -2.06 5.57
CA THR A 77 17.43 -2.05 6.15
C THR A 77 17.40 -1.54 7.58
N ALA A 78 16.63 -0.48 7.86
CA ALA A 78 16.46 0.05 9.20
C ALA A 78 15.85 -0.99 10.17
N ALA A 79 14.77 -1.66 9.75
CA ALA A 79 14.15 -2.72 10.55
C ALA A 79 15.10 -3.89 10.81
N ALA A 80 15.75 -4.41 9.76
CA ALA A 80 16.68 -5.53 9.87
C ALA A 80 17.87 -5.19 10.77
N ALA A 81 18.48 -4.02 10.58
CA ALA A 81 19.61 -3.56 11.39
C ALA A 81 19.22 -3.38 12.87
N ARG A 82 18.03 -2.82 13.15
CA ARG A 82 17.52 -2.68 14.52
C ARG A 82 17.36 -4.02 15.24
N LEU A 83 16.80 -5.03 14.55
CA LEU A 83 16.59 -6.37 15.11
C LEU A 83 17.89 -7.15 15.22
N LEU A 84 18.89 -6.88 14.37
CA LEU A 84 20.23 -7.44 14.49
C LEU A 84 21.09 -6.74 15.57
N GLY A 85 20.62 -5.62 16.13
CA GLY A 85 21.33 -4.86 17.16
C GLY A 85 22.48 -4.02 16.60
N LEU A 86 22.41 -3.59 15.33
CA LEU A 86 23.44 -2.76 14.72
C LEU A 86 23.30 -1.29 15.13
N THR A 87 24.42 -0.66 15.45
CA THR A 87 24.52 0.76 15.82
C THR A 87 25.80 1.37 15.23
N GLY A 88 25.92 2.71 15.25
CA GLY A 88 27.11 3.42 14.80
C GLY A 88 27.54 3.04 13.38
N GLU A 89 28.84 2.79 13.20
CA GLU A 89 29.44 2.43 11.90
C GLU A 89 28.82 1.17 11.27
N ARG A 90 28.43 0.17 12.08
CA ARG A 90 27.79 -1.05 11.53
C ARG A 90 26.41 -0.76 10.96
N LEU A 91 25.67 0.17 11.56
CA LEU A 91 24.39 0.63 11.01
C LEU A 91 24.63 1.40 9.70
N ALA A 92 25.61 2.29 9.67
CA ALA A 92 25.97 3.02 8.45
C ALA A 92 26.38 2.07 7.31
N HIS A 93 27.21 1.06 7.59
CA HIS A 93 27.58 0.06 6.59
C HIS A 93 26.40 -0.78 6.10
N ALA A 94 25.42 -1.08 6.96
CA ALA A 94 24.19 -1.75 6.52
C ALA A 94 23.44 -0.93 5.47
N PHE A 95 23.29 0.39 5.68
CA PHE A 95 22.69 1.29 4.68
C PHE A 95 23.55 1.41 3.42
N ASN A 96 24.86 1.54 3.56
CA ASN A 96 25.77 1.62 2.42
C ASN A 96 25.67 0.39 1.50
N LEU A 97 25.68 -0.82 2.09
CA LEU A 97 25.53 -2.09 1.38
C LEU A 97 24.10 -2.28 0.85
N GLY A 98 23.10 -1.78 1.58
CA GLY A 98 21.69 -1.91 1.23
C GLY A 98 21.23 -0.99 0.10
N ILE A 99 21.82 0.20 -0.04
CA ILE A 99 21.37 1.21 -1.01
C ILE A 99 22.16 1.15 -2.31
N ALA A 100 23.50 1.17 -2.24
CA ALA A 100 24.35 1.37 -3.42
C ALA A 100 24.06 0.41 -4.60
N PRO A 101 23.78 -0.89 -4.38
CA PRO A 101 23.47 -1.82 -5.47
C PRO A 101 21.98 -2.04 -5.73
N ASN A 102 21.06 -1.42 -4.97
CA ASN A 102 19.63 -1.77 -4.96
C ASN A 102 18.71 -0.60 -5.31
N ILE A 103 18.95 0.04 -6.47
CA ILE A 103 18.08 1.07 -7.02
C ILE A 103 17.14 0.43 -8.04
N ALA A 104 15.83 0.48 -7.80
CA ALA A 104 14.84 -0.18 -8.64
C ALA A 104 14.24 0.75 -9.69
N LEU A 105 14.08 0.27 -10.93
CA LEU A 105 13.48 1.03 -12.02
C LEU A 105 11.94 1.03 -11.94
N TYR A 106 11.34 2.17 -12.28
CA TYR A 106 9.89 2.37 -12.31
C TYR A 106 9.17 1.58 -13.42
N GLN A 107 9.91 1.01 -14.38
CA GLN A 107 9.36 0.13 -15.42
C GLN A 107 8.53 -1.03 -14.84
N THR A 108 8.80 -1.41 -13.58
CA THR A 108 8.00 -2.36 -12.78
C THR A 108 6.49 -2.03 -12.75
N ARG A 109 6.09 -0.77 -12.98
CA ARG A 109 4.72 -0.28 -12.77
C ARG A 109 4.06 0.36 -14.00
N ILE A 110 4.71 0.34 -15.16
CA ILE A 110 4.21 0.99 -16.38
C ILE A 110 4.29 0.05 -17.59
N GLY A 111 3.44 0.29 -18.58
CA GLY A 111 3.30 -0.57 -19.76
C GLY A 111 2.58 -1.88 -19.42
N ASN A 112 3.09 -3.01 -19.94
CA ASN A 112 2.56 -4.34 -19.62
C ASN A 112 3.02 -4.78 -18.22
N VAL A 113 2.27 -4.37 -17.20
CA VAL A 113 2.58 -4.65 -15.79
C VAL A 113 2.53 -6.16 -15.54
N SER A 114 3.68 -6.74 -15.15
CA SER A 114 3.80 -8.18 -14.88
C SER A 114 3.61 -8.51 -13.40
N MET A 115 3.55 -9.82 -13.09
CA MET A 115 3.54 -10.34 -11.71
C MET A 115 4.70 -9.80 -10.84
N TRP A 116 5.80 -9.33 -11.44
CA TRP A 116 6.93 -8.74 -10.73
C TRP A 116 6.53 -7.54 -9.85
N LYS A 117 5.48 -6.79 -10.21
CA LYS A 117 4.93 -5.72 -9.37
C LYS A 117 4.64 -6.20 -7.93
N GLY A 118 4.11 -7.42 -7.78
CA GLY A 118 3.79 -8.02 -6.49
C GLY A 118 5.01 -8.50 -5.70
N CYS A 119 6.18 -8.59 -6.34
CA CYS A 119 7.41 -9.15 -5.76
C CYS A 119 8.54 -8.12 -5.59
N ALA A 120 8.49 -6.98 -6.27
CA ALA A 120 9.57 -6.00 -6.32
C ALA A 120 10.01 -5.51 -4.92
N TYR A 121 9.06 -5.21 -4.02
CA TYR A 121 9.38 -4.77 -2.66
C TYR A 121 9.96 -5.92 -1.82
N ALA A 122 9.43 -7.14 -1.96
CA ALA A 122 9.99 -8.31 -1.28
C ALA A 122 11.45 -8.58 -1.70
N ASN A 123 11.78 -8.35 -2.97
CA ASN A 123 13.16 -8.41 -3.45
C ASN A 123 14.05 -7.34 -2.79
N ALA A 124 13.58 -6.09 -2.68
CA ALA A 124 14.29 -5.04 -1.96
C ALA A 124 14.49 -5.39 -0.47
N SER A 125 13.46 -5.96 0.18
CA SER A 125 13.51 -6.42 1.57
C SER A 125 14.52 -7.55 1.76
N ARG A 126 14.57 -8.53 0.86
CA ARG A 126 15.56 -9.62 0.88
C ARG A 126 16.98 -9.06 0.82
N ASN A 127 17.24 -8.13 -0.10
CA ASN A 127 18.56 -7.53 -0.27
C ASN A 127 18.96 -6.68 0.96
N ALA A 128 18.00 -5.99 1.59
CA ALA A 128 18.21 -5.26 2.84
C ALA A 128 18.61 -6.17 4.01
N VAL A 129 17.94 -7.32 4.18
CA VAL A 129 18.32 -8.31 5.21
C VAL A 129 19.72 -8.85 4.95
N PHE A 130 20.04 -9.17 3.70
CA PHE A 130 21.38 -9.62 3.31
C PHE A 130 22.45 -8.56 3.65
N ALA A 131 22.23 -7.30 3.29
CA ALA A 131 23.14 -6.20 3.60
C ALA A 131 23.37 -6.03 5.11
N ALA A 132 22.30 -6.08 5.92
CA ALA A 132 22.41 -5.98 7.37
C ALA A 132 23.18 -7.17 7.99
N LEU A 133 23.01 -8.38 7.45
CA LEU A 133 23.78 -9.57 7.87
C LEU A 133 25.26 -9.49 7.50
N LEU A 134 25.60 -8.87 6.37
CA LEU A 134 26.99 -8.59 5.98
C LEU A 134 27.64 -7.56 6.91
N ALA A 135 26.95 -6.45 7.16
CA ALA A 135 27.42 -5.41 8.09
C ALA A 135 27.60 -5.95 9.52
N LYS A 136 26.69 -6.83 9.97
CA LYS A 136 26.84 -7.54 11.27
C LYS A 136 28.15 -8.33 11.35
N ARG A 137 28.63 -8.86 10.23
CA ARG A 137 29.89 -9.62 10.11
C ARG A 137 31.11 -8.73 9.79
N GLY A 138 30.95 -7.41 9.80
CA GLY A 138 32.05 -6.47 9.63
C GLY A 138 32.38 -6.11 8.18
N MET A 139 31.54 -6.50 7.21
CA MET A 139 31.69 -6.01 5.84
C MET A 139 31.38 -4.52 5.78
N THR A 140 32.27 -3.75 5.17
CA THR A 140 32.09 -2.31 4.95
C THR A 140 31.40 -2.07 3.61
N GLY A 141 30.64 -0.97 3.51
CA GLY A 141 29.94 -0.58 2.29
C GLY A 141 30.39 0.77 1.74
N PRO A 142 30.10 1.08 0.46
CA PRO A 142 30.46 2.36 -0.18
C PRO A 142 29.92 3.57 0.60
N SER A 143 30.79 4.50 1.02
CA SER A 143 30.46 5.58 1.96
C SER A 143 30.92 6.96 1.45
N PRO A 144 30.21 8.06 1.76
CA PRO A 144 28.86 8.11 2.32
C PRO A 144 27.80 7.85 1.23
N VAL A 145 26.87 6.91 1.47
CA VAL A 145 25.92 6.46 0.44
C VAL A 145 24.85 7.50 0.11
N PHE A 146 24.54 8.42 1.02
CA PHE A 146 23.52 9.44 0.83
C PHE A 146 24.08 10.73 0.23
N GLU A 147 25.06 11.35 0.91
CA GLU A 147 25.59 12.68 0.59
C GLU A 147 26.83 12.66 -0.32
N GLY A 148 27.36 11.47 -0.64
CA GLY A 148 28.57 11.33 -1.45
C GLY A 148 28.42 11.96 -2.84
N VAL A 149 29.55 12.19 -3.52
CA VAL A 149 29.57 12.80 -4.87
C VAL A 149 28.76 11.98 -5.89
N GLY A 150 28.66 10.66 -5.69
CA GLY A 150 27.76 9.75 -6.42
C GLY A 150 26.62 9.19 -5.56
N GLY A 151 26.35 9.80 -4.41
CA GLY A 151 25.39 9.34 -3.41
C GLY A 151 23.93 9.53 -3.84
N TYR A 152 23.03 8.89 -3.08
CA TYR A 152 21.60 8.82 -3.35
C TYR A 152 20.95 10.19 -3.57
N PHE A 153 21.26 11.20 -2.76
CA PHE A 153 20.64 12.52 -2.89
C PHE A 153 21.03 13.25 -4.18
N LYS A 154 22.22 12.97 -4.73
CA LYS A 154 22.66 13.59 -5.98
C LYS A 154 22.27 12.78 -7.20
N ALA A 155 22.51 11.47 -7.17
CA ALA A 155 22.29 10.59 -8.31
C ALA A 155 20.81 10.26 -8.53
N VAL A 156 20.05 10.09 -7.44
CA VAL A 156 18.67 9.61 -7.47
C VAL A 156 17.67 10.74 -7.27
N THR A 157 17.72 11.47 -6.15
CA THR A 157 16.67 12.49 -5.85
C THR A 157 16.87 13.80 -6.62
N ARG A 158 18.11 14.14 -6.99
CA ARG A 158 18.49 15.33 -7.78
C ARG A 158 18.03 16.67 -7.20
N LYS A 159 17.73 16.72 -5.90
CA LYS A 159 17.25 17.90 -5.18
C LYS A 159 17.89 17.98 -3.80
N PRO A 160 17.97 19.18 -3.17
CA PRO A 160 18.31 19.29 -1.76
C PRO A 160 17.43 18.38 -0.93
N PHE A 161 18.03 17.69 0.03
CA PHE A 161 17.36 16.68 0.83
C PHE A 161 17.64 16.91 2.30
N ALA A 162 16.58 17.06 3.09
CA ALA A 162 16.67 17.23 4.53
C ALA A 162 15.52 16.47 5.18
N LEU A 163 15.83 15.58 6.12
CA LEU A 163 14.81 14.85 6.85
C LEU A 163 14.34 15.68 8.05
N PRO A 164 13.02 15.88 8.22
CA PRO A 164 12.52 16.42 9.48
C PRO A 164 12.82 15.44 10.63
N PRO A 165 12.74 15.89 11.90
CA PRO A 165 12.93 15.02 13.04
C PRO A 165 12.03 13.79 12.97
N PHE A 166 12.59 12.63 13.25
CA PHE A 166 11.84 11.36 13.33
C PHE A 166 10.97 11.29 14.59
N GLY A 167 10.05 10.32 14.60
CA GLY A 167 9.28 9.94 15.79
C GLY A 167 10.19 9.67 16.99
N GLY A 168 9.78 10.15 18.17
CA GLY A 168 10.58 10.04 19.40
C GLY A 168 11.79 10.96 19.48
N ARG A 169 12.02 11.82 18.47
CA ARG A 169 13.05 12.88 18.46
C ARG A 169 12.45 14.28 18.23
N GLY A 170 11.24 14.50 18.71
CA GLY A 170 10.49 15.75 18.52
C GLY A 170 9.66 15.80 17.23
N GLY A 171 9.73 14.76 16.40
CA GLY A 171 8.80 14.54 15.30
C GLY A 171 7.66 13.59 15.65
N GLU A 172 6.68 13.50 14.75
CA GLU A 172 5.57 12.56 14.83
C GLU A 172 5.98 11.18 14.27
N PHE A 173 5.38 10.10 14.81
CA PHE A 173 5.52 8.78 14.22
C PHE A 173 4.66 8.69 12.95
N LYS A 174 5.30 8.55 11.79
CA LYS A 174 4.62 8.60 10.49
C LYS A 174 3.72 7.40 10.21
N ILE A 175 3.91 6.29 10.92
CA ILE A 175 2.96 5.16 10.90
C ILE A 175 1.52 5.61 11.20
N MET A 176 1.34 6.65 12.02
CA MET A 176 0.02 7.19 12.38
C MET A 176 -0.68 7.94 11.23
N GLN A 177 0.03 8.19 10.13
CA GLN A 177 -0.47 8.86 8.92
C GLN A 177 -0.61 7.89 7.73
N CYS A 178 -0.42 6.58 7.96
CA CYS A 178 -0.63 5.54 6.96
C CYS A 178 -2.10 5.11 6.93
N LEU A 179 -2.58 4.71 5.76
CA LEU A 179 -3.94 4.19 5.57
C LEU A 179 -3.94 2.66 5.54
N MET A 180 -5.07 2.06 5.94
CA MET A 180 -5.39 0.66 5.71
C MET A 180 -6.41 0.57 4.59
N LYS A 181 -6.11 -0.17 3.51
CA LYS A 181 -7.08 -0.34 2.43
C LYS A 181 -8.30 -1.13 2.89
N ARG A 182 -9.49 -0.65 2.56
CA ARG A 182 -10.75 -1.38 2.78
C ARG A 182 -11.05 -2.39 1.70
N PHE A 183 -10.72 -2.04 0.47
CA PHE A 183 -10.98 -2.86 -0.70
C PHE A 183 -9.64 -3.29 -1.36
N PRO A 184 -9.56 -4.48 -1.99
CA PRO A 184 -8.37 -4.95 -2.70
C PRO A 184 -8.24 -4.28 -4.07
N LEU A 185 -8.07 -2.96 -4.09
CA LEU A 185 -7.96 -2.14 -5.30
C LEU A 185 -6.93 -1.02 -5.15
N GLY A 186 -6.59 -0.38 -6.28
CA GLY A 186 -5.68 0.74 -6.33
C GLY A 186 -6.11 1.87 -5.39
N GLN A 187 -5.14 2.44 -4.68
CA GLN A 187 -5.38 3.35 -3.56
C GLN A 187 -6.28 4.55 -3.90
N TYR A 188 -6.14 5.10 -5.11
CA TYR A 188 -6.94 6.24 -5.56
C TYR A 188 -8.42 5.91 -5.86
N SER A 189 -8.82 4.63 -5.88
CA SER A 189 -10.23 4.24 -6.03
C SER A 189 -10.89 3.81 -4.71
N GLN A 190 -10.21 3.91 -3.56
CA GLN A 190 -10.83 3.57 -2.27
C GLN A 190 -12.03 4.47 -1.94
N THR A 191 -11.88 5.80 -2.09
CA THR A 191 -12.97 6.77 -1.86
C THR A 191 -14.07 6.63 -2.89
N VAL A 192 -13.71 6.33 -4.15
CA VAL A 192 -14.65 6.14 -5.25
C VAL A 192 -15.51 4.89 -5.06
N ALA A 193 -14.93 3.76 -4.64
CA ALA A 193 -15.67 2.54 -4.33
C ALA A 193 -16.59 2.73 -3.12
N GLU A 194 -16.13 3.44 -2.09
CA GLU A 194 -16.96 3.80 -0.94
C GLU A 194 -18.17 4.66 -1.36
N ALA A 195 -17.92 5.70 -2.17
CA ALA A 195 -18.97 6.56 -2.69
C ALA A 195 -20.01 5.79 -3.54
N ALA A 196 -19.54 4.80 -4.31
CA ALA A 196 -20.39 3.92 -5.11
C ALA A 196 -21.27 3.01 -4.24
N ILE A 197 -20.73 2.42 -3.16
CA ILE A 197 -21.50 1.60 -2.21
C ILE A 197 -22.55 2.46 -1.49
N GLU A 198 -22.18 3.65 -1.03
CA GLU A 198 -23.12 4.60 -0.43
C GLU A 198 -24.21 5.06 -1.41
N ALA A 199 -23.87 5.24 -2.69
CA ALA A 199 -24.85 5.55 -3.72
C ALA A 199 -25.76 4.35 -4.05
N ARG A 200 -25.25 3.11 -4.03
CA ARG A 200 -26.04 1.89 -4.23
C ARG A 200 -27.18 1.79 -3.21
N ALA A 201 -26.95 2.20 -1.95
CA ALA A 201 -28.00 2.22 -0.92
C ALA A 201 -29.16 3.20 -1.21
N LYS A 202 -28.99 4.12 -2.17
CA LYS A 202 -29.99 5.13 -2.54
C LYS A 202 -30.80 4.78 -3.79
N ILE A 203 -30.49 3.66 -4.46
CA ILE A 203 -31.17 3.20 -5.68
C ILE A 203 -31.75 1.80 -5.47
N ALA A 204 -32.91 1.50 -6.07
CA ALA A 204 -33.57 0.21 -5.85
C ALA A 204 -32.92 -0.92 -6.67
N SER A 205 -32.55 -0.65 -7.93
CA SER A 205 -31.82 -1.58 -8.79
C SER A 205 -30.73 -0.88 -9.62
N ILE A 206 -29.66 -1.62 -9.93
CA ILE A 206 -28.62 -1.19 -10.87
C ILE A 206 -29.14 -1.05 -12.31
N ASP A 207 -30.24 -1.71 -12.65
CA ASP A 207 -30.86 -1.62 -13.99
C ASP A 207 -31.41 -0.22 -14.27
N GLU A 208 -31.74 0.52 -13.22
CA GLU A 208 -32.23 1.89 -13.26
C GLU A 208 -31.11 2.90 -13.57
N ILE A 209 -29.84 2.51 -13.47
CA ILE A 209 -28.71 3.41 -13.69
C ILE A 209 -28.62 3.76 -15.17
N ALA A 210 -28.78 5.03 -15.52
CA ALA A 210 -28.52 5.53 -16.86
C ALA A 210 -27.03 5.89 -17.02
N GLU A 211 -26.45 6.58 -16.03
CA GLU A 211 -25.07 7.06 -16.04
C GLU A 211 -24.52 7.14 -14.61
N VAL A 212 -23.21 6.93 -14.47
CA VAL A 212 -22.46 7.21 -13.24
C VAL A 212 -21.35 8.17 -13.57
N HIS A 213 -21.30 9.32 -12.91
CA HIS A 213 -20.26 10.32 -13.11
C HIS A 213 -19.39 10.44 -11.86
N VAL A 214 -18.09 10.25 -12.02
CA VAL A 214 -17.07 10.39 -10.96
C VAL A 214 -16.22 11.61 -11.25
N GLU A 215 -16.09 12.46 -10.25
CA GLU A 215 -15.24 13.64 -10.24
C GLU A 215 -14.15 13.45 -9.19
N THR A 216 -12.88 13.51 -9.61
CA THR A 216 -11.72 13.18 -8.75
C THR A 216 -10.45 13.90 -9.22
N LEU A 217 -9.32 13.63 -8.56
CA LEU A 217 -8.03 14.25 -8.83
C LEU A 217 -7.35 13.72 -10.12
N ALA A 218 -6.58 14.58 -10.80
CA ALA A 218 -5.96 14.27 -12.09
C ALA A 218 -5.01 13.06 -12.04
N THR A 219 -4.28 12.89 -10.94
CA THR A 219 -3.39 11.74 -10.73
C THR A 219 -4.17 10.42 -10.63
N ALA A 220 -5.36 10.41 -10.02
CA ALA A 220 -6.20 9.21 -9.97
C ALA A 220 -6.70 8.82 -11.36
N ILE A 221 -7.10 9.81 -12.16
CA ILE A 221 -7.51 9.62 -13.57
C ILE A 221 -6.33 9.04 -14.35
N ARG A 222 -5.17 9.69 -14.33
CA ARG A 222 -3.98 9.23 -15.06
C ARG A 222 -3.64 7.77 -14.75
N LEU A 223 -3.72 7.36 -13.48
CA LEU A 223 -3.30 6.02 -13.04
C LEU A 223 -4.39 4.94 -13.16
N MET A 224 -5.67 5.31 -13.08
CA MET A 224 -6.77 4.33 -12.94
C MET A 224 -7.91 4.49 -13.96
N ALA A 225 -7.88 5.53 -14.80
CA ALA A 225 -8.86 5.77 -15.87
C ALA A 225 -8.24 6.35 -17.17
N GLY A 226 -6.90 6.49 -17.23
CA GLY A 226 -6.21 7.19 -18.32
C GLY A 226 -5.98 6.36 -19.58
N ASP A 227 -5.94 5.03 -19.47
CA ASP A 227 -5.65 4.12 -20.58
C ASP A 227 -6.90 3.35 -21.02
N PRO A 228 -7.07 3.01 -22.32
CA PRO A 228 -8.21 2.22 -22.81
C PRO A 228 -8.40 0.88 -22.07
N GLN A 229 -7.29 0.24 -21.68
CA GLN A 229 -7.31 -1.02 -20.92
C GLN A 229 -8.00 -0.88 -19.56
N LYS A 230 -8.02 0.32 -18.96
CA LYS A 230 -8.76 0.57 -17.72
C LYS A 230 -10.27 0.51 -17.94
N TRP A 231 -10.75 0.87 -19.12
CA TRP A 231 -12.18 0.85 -19.43
C TRP A 231 -12.68 -0.53 -19.85
N GLU A 232 -11.77 -1.41 -20.28
CA GLU A 232 -12.06 -2.80 -20.66
C GLU A 232 -11.00 -3.78 -20.12
N PRO A 233 -10.87 -3.94 -18.79
CA PRO A 233 -9.84 -4.78 -18.20
C PRO A 233 -9.99 -6.23 -18.66
N GLN A 234 -8.86 -6.89 -18.94
CA GLN A 234 -8.79 -8.30 -19.36
C GLN A 234 -8.08 -9.19 -18.35
N THR A 235 -7.42 -8.60 -17.35
CA THR A 235 -6.65 -9.29 -16.31
C THR A 235 -6.98 -8.72 -14.94
N ARG A 236 -6.68 -9.49 -13.88
CA ARG A 236 -6.80 -9.06 -12.49
C ARG A 236 -6.06 -7.75 -12.22
N GLU A 237 -4.80 -7.65 -12.64
CA GLU A 237 -3.91 -6.51 -12.37
C GLU A 237 -4.34 -5.23 -13.09
N THR A 238 -5.09 -5.35 -14.18
CA THR A 238 -5.72 -4.20 -14.83
C THR A 238 -7.04 -3.84 -14.15
N ALA A 239 -7.82 -4.83 -13.74
CA ALA A 239 -9.14 -4.67 -13.11
C ALA A 239 -9.07 -4.01 -11.73
N ASP A 240 -8.15 -4.45 -10.85
CA ASP A 240 -7.94 -3.84 -9.52
C ASP A 240 -7.35 -2.42 -9.62
N HIS A 241 -6.80 -2.06 -10.78
CA HIS A 241 -6.32 -0.71 -11.12
C HIS A 241 -7.23 0.03 -12.11
N SER A 242 -8.49 -0.39 -12.25
CA SER A 242 -9.50 0.28 -13.07
C SER A 242 -10.56 0.95 -12.19
N MET A 243 -10.59 2.28 -12.21
CA MET A 243 -11.63 3.05 -11.55
C MET A 243 -13.04 2.78 -12.10
N PRO A 244 -13.29 2.79 -13.43
CA PRO A 244 -14.64 2.52 -13.93
C PRO A 244 -15.13 1.10 -13.61
N TYR A 245 -14.25 0.10 -13.64
CA TYR A 245 -14.60 -1.27 -13.27
C TYR A 245 -14.94 -1.38 -11.78
N THR A 246 -14.08 -0.83 -10.90
CA THR A 246 -14.30 -0.90 -9.45
C THR A 246 -15.55 -0.15 -9.00
N VAL A 247 -15.91 0.96 -9.66
CA VAL A 247 -17.22 1.63 -9.49
C VAL A 247 -18.37 0.68 -9.83
N ALA A 248 -18.29 0.01 -10.97
CA ALA A 248 -19.34 -0.92 -11.40
C ALA A 248 -19.46 -2.12 -10.45
N VAL A 249 -18.35 -2.67 -9.96
CA VAL A 249 -18.34 -3.75 -8.95
C VAL A 249 -19.00 -3.29 -7.66
N ALA A 250 -18.57 -2.14 -7.13
CA ALA A 250 -19.13 -1.55 -5.92
C ALA A 250 -20.65 -1.31 -6.05
N LEU A 251 -21.08 -0.78 -7.19
CA LEU A 251 -22.50 -0.59 -7.49
C LEU A 251 -23.25 -1.90 -7.67
N MET A 252 -22.68 -2.93 -8.29
CA MET A 252 -23.36 -4.20 -8.59
C MET A 252 -23.48 -5.11 -7.38
N HIS A 253 -22.42 -5.20 -6.57
CA HIS A 253 -22.32 -6.15 -5.47
C HIS A 253 -22.52 -5.51 -4.09
N GLY A 254 -22.44 -4.18 -3.97
CA GLY A 254 -22.50 -3.51 -2.68
C GLY A 254 -21.26 -3.72 -1.79
N ASP A 255 -20.24 -4.40 -2.32
CA ASP A 255 -18.93 -4.62 -1.70
C ASP A 255 -17.88 -4.79 -2.82
N VAL A 256 -16.60 -4.71 -2.46
CA VAL A 256 -15.49 -5.06 -3.35
C VAL A 256 -14.60 -6.10 -2.66
N GLY A 257 -14.73 -7.36 -3.08
CA GLY A 257 -13.92 -8.49 -2.65
C GLY A 257 -12.91 -8.94 -3.70
N GLU A 258 -12.09 -9.92 -3.34
CA GLU A 258 -11.07 -10.49 -4.23
C GLU A 258 -11.67 -11.31 -5.36
N GLU A 259 -12.79 -11.97 -5.07
CA GLU A 259 -13.62 -12.75 -5.98
C GLU A 259 -14.09 -11.92 -7.18
N HIS A 260 -14.27 -10.60 -7.01
CA HIS A 260 -14.69 -9.71 -8.07
C HIS A 260 -13.57 -9.41 -9.09
N PHE A 261 -12.36 -9.90 -8.89
CA PHE A 261 -11.26 -9.77 -9.85
C PHE A 261 -10.86 -11.10 -10.49
N GLU A 262 -11.71 -12.13 -10.36
CA GLU A 262 -11.57 -13.39 -11.08
C GLU A 262 -12.07 -13.26 -12.54
N ASP A 263 -11.57 -14.10 -13.43
CA ASP A 263 -11.91 -14.09 -14.86
C ASP A 263 -13.41 -14.17 -15.13
N SER A 264 -14.17 -14.89 -14.29
CA SER A 264 -15.62 -15.02 -14.36
C SER A 264 -16.31 -13.65 -14.19
N CYS A 265 -15.94 -12.88 -13.17
CA CYS A 265 -16.46 -11.53 -12.92
C CYS A 265 -15.96 -10.53 -13.96
N ILE A 266 -14.68 -10.55 -14.34
CA ILE A 266 -14.11 -9.63 -15.34
C ILE A 266 -14.84 -9.77 -16.69
N ARG A 267 -15.23 -10.99 -17.05
CA ARG A 267 -15.91 -11.29 -18.32
C ARG A 267 -17.43 -11.17 -18.26
N ASP A 268 -18.03 -10.88 -17.10
CA ASP A 268 -19.47 -10.74 -16.95
C ASP A 268 -20.04 -9.62 -17.85
N PRO A 269 -20.91 -9.95 -18.83
CA PRO A 269 -21.51 -8.96 -19.72
C PRO A 269 -22.28 -7.86 -19.00
N ALA A 270 -22.95 -8.17 -17.88
CA ALA A 270 -23.73 -7.20 -17.12
C ALA A 270 -22.80 -6.17 -16.44
N LEU A 271 -21.71 -6.65 -15.83
CA LEU A 271 -20.72 -5.80 -15.18
C LEU A 271 -20.00 -4.91 -16.19
N ARG A 272 -19.65 -5.46 -17.36
CA ARG A 272 -19.08 -4.69 -18.48
C ARG A 272 -20.05 -3.63 -19.00
N ALA A 273 -21.34 -3.95 -19.11
CA ALA A 273 -22.36 -3.00 -19.52
C ALA A 273 -22.51 -1.85 -18.52
N LEU A 274 -22.45 -2.12 -17.21
CA LEU A 274 -22.46 -1.09 -16.17
C LEU A 274 -21.17 -0.25 -16.19
N THR A 275 -20.01 -0.88 -16.37
CA THR A 275 -18.70 -0.20 -16.50
C THR A 275 -18.71 0.85 -17.61
N ARG A 276 -19.36 0.55 -18.74
CA ARG A 276 -19.50 1.48 -19.88
C ARG A 276 -20.40 2.69 -19.60
N ARG A 277 -21.18 2.68 -18.51
CA ARG A 277 -22.01 3.83 -18.07
C ARG A 277 -21.25 4.77 -17.13
N VAL A 278 -20.03 4.39 -16.71
CA VAL A 278 -19.19 5.23 -15.86
C VAL A 278 -18.50 6.28 -16.72
N LYS A 279 -18.42 7.51 -16.20
CA LYS A 279 -17.58 8.61 -16.70
C LYS A 279 -16.72 9.12 -15.57
N VAL A 280 -15.49 9.50 -15.87
CA VAL A 280 -14.55 10.05 -14.89
C VAL A 280 -14.00 11.37 -15.42
N THR A 281 -14.10 12.43 -14.61
CA THR A 281 -13.55 13.75 -14.95
C THR A 281 -12.76 14.34 -13.78
N GLU A 282 -11.89 15.28 -14.12
CA GLU A 282 -11.09 15.99 -13.13
C GLU A 282 -11.94 16.97 -12.30
N TRP A 283 -11.57 17.16 -11.05
CA TRP A 283 -12.15 18.14 -10.13
C TRP A 283 -11.07 18.94 -9.41
N ASP A 284 -11.02 20.24 -9.65
CA ASP A 284 -9.99 21.13 -9.09
C ASP A 284 -9.92 21.11 -7.56
N GLU A 285 -11.05 20.94 -6.88
CA GLU A 285 -11.05 20.85 -5.41
C GLU A 285 -10.31 19.59 -4.94
N ALA A 286 -10.49 18.46 -5.63
CA ALA A 286 -9.79 17.22 -5.31
C ALA A 286 -8.27 17.36 -5.49
N ASN A 287 -7.84 18.06 -6.54
CA ASN A 287 -6.41 18.35 -6.74
C ASN A 287 -5.83 19.24 -5.64
N ARG A 288 -6.57 20.27 -5.19
CA ARG A 288 -6.11 21.17 -4.11
C ARG A 288 -6.00 20.48 -2.74
N ARG A 289 -6.76 19.42 -2.51
CA ARG A 289 -6.78 18.67 -1.24
C ARG A 289 -5.73 17.55 -1.18
N MET A 290 -5.09 17.20 -2.29
CA MET A 290 -3.99 16.25 -2.31
C MET A 290 -2.77 16.82 -1.56
N PRO A 291 -1.98 15.96 -0.86
CA PRO A 291 -2.12 14.52 -0.69
C PRO A 291 -3.04 14.13 0.48
N GLU A 292 -3.57 15.12 1.19
CA GLU A 292 -4.23 14.94 2.47
C GLU A 292 -5.62 14.28 2.35
N ALA A 293 -6.34 14.50 1.25
CA ALA A 293 -7.56 13.77 0.91
C ALA A 293 -7.54 13.29 -0.54
N MET A 294 -8.00 12.05 -0.77
CA MET A 294 -8.29 11.52 -2.11
C MET A 294 -9.76 11.79 -2.46
N LEU A 295 -10.10 13.07 -2.39
CA LEU A 295 -11.48 13.55 -2.50
C LEU A 295 -12.11 13.10 -3.83
N CYS A 296 -13.34 12.58 -3.73
CA CYS A 296 -14.17 12.30 -4.89
C CYS A 296 -15.62 12.70 -4.67
N ARG A 297 -16.30 12.97 -5.79
CA ARG A 297 -17.75 13.09 -5.87
C ARG A 297 -18.27 12.10 -6.92
N LEU A 298 -19.28 11.32 -6.57
CA LEU A 298 -19.93 10.36 -7.44
C LEU A 298 -21.41 10.73 -7.56
N THR A 299 -21.89 10.87 -8.80
CA THR A 299 -23.29 11.10 -9.12
C THR A 299 -23.84 9.92 -9.90
N VAL A 300 -24.89 9.29 -9.40
CA VAL A 300 -25.69 8.31 -10.15
C VAL A 300 -26.91 9.03 -10.74
N THR A 301 -27.07 8.97 -12.06
CA THR A 301 -28.27 9.42 -12.76
C THR A 301 -29.09 8.21 -13.16
N THR A 302 -30.33 8.14 -12.69
CA THR A 302 -31.26 7.06 -13.03
C THR A 302 -31.96 7.32 -14.37
N ARG A 303 -32.58 6.28 -14.95
CA ARG A 303 -33.35 6.36 -16.20
C ARG A 303 -34.58 7.25 -16.10
N SER A 304 -35.11 7.47 -14.90
CA SER A 304 -36.17 8.46 -14.65
C SER A 304 -35.67 9.90 -14.58
N GLY A 305 -34.35 10.11 -14.56
CA GLY A 305 -33.69 11.40 -14.44
C GLY A 305 -33.34 11.80 -13.00
N ALA A 306 -33.71 11.01 -11.99
CA ALA A 306 -33.31 11.29 -10.60
C ALA A 306 -31.79 11.18 -10.44
N ARG A 307 -31.20 12.09 -9.63
CA ARG A 307 -29.76 12.17 -9.38
C ARG A 307 -29.45 11.94 -7.91
N HIS A 308 -28.51 11.05 -7.64
CA HIS A 308 -28.03 10.75 -6.29
C HIS A 308 -26.54 11.06 -6.21
N GLU A 309 -26.18 12.06 -5.40
CA GLU A 309 -24.79 12.46 -5.19
C GLU A 309 -24.25 11.86 -3.88
N THR A 310 -23.00 11.45 -3.91
CA THR A 310 -22.21 11.05 -2.76
C THR A 310 -20.81 11.67 -2.86
N ARG A 311 -20.33 12.26 -1.76
CA ARG A 311 -18.99 12.86 -1.64
C ARG A 311 -18.22 12.14 -0.54
N VAL A 312 -17.01 11.69 -0.85
CA VAL A 312 -16.13 11.00 0.12
C VAL A 312 -14.76 11.66 0.09
N GLU A 313 -14.30 12.15 1.24
CA GLU A 313 -12.96 12.74 1.39
C GLU A 313 -11.95 11.71 1.90
N TYR A 314 -12.34 10.97 2.94
CA TYR A 314 -11.54 9.97 3.61
C TYR A 314 -12.32 8.66 3.63
N HIS A 315 -11.90 7.70 2.81
CA HIS A 315 -12.46 6.35 2.83
C HIS A 315 -12.24 5.72 4.21
N ARG A 316 -13.10 4.78 4.57
CA ARG A 316 -12.93 3.97 5.77
C ARG A 316 -11.61 3.20 5.68
N GLY A 317 -10.69 3.47 6.62
CA GLY A 317 -9.31 2.98 6.61
C GLY A 317 -8.25 4.07 6.38
N HIS A 318 -8.64 5.26 5.92
CA HIS A 318 -7.78 6.44 5.97
C HIS A 318 -7.45 6.82 7.42
N TRP A 319 -6.28 7.41 7.71
CA TRP A 319 -5.91 7.76 9.08
C TRP A 319 -6.85 8.79 9.75
N LYS A 320 -7.57 9.59 8.95
CA LYS A 320 -8.66 10.49 9.42
C LYS A 320 -10.05 9.85 9.51
N ASN A 321 -10.23 8.64 9.00
CA ASN A 321 -11.45 7.83 9.10
C ASN A 321 -11.05 6.35 9.25
N PRO A 322 -10.35 5.98 10.34
CA PRO A 322 -9.75 4.66 10.46
C PRO A 322 -10.83 3.58 10.54
N MET A 323 -10.47 2.37 10.12
CA MET A 323 -11.27 1.20 10.46
C MET A 323 -11.32 1.03 11.98
N THR A 324 -12.44 0.53 12.50
CA THR A 324 -12.47 0.03 13.88
C THR A 324 -11.70 -1.27 14.00
N ASP A 325 -11.31 -1.62 15.23
CA ASP A 325 -10.69 -2.91 15.53
C ASP A 325 -11.54 -4.06 14.98
N THR A 326 -12.86 -4.04 15.18
CA THR A 326 -13.80 -5.03 14.65
C THR A 326 -13.72 -5.16 13.12
N GLU A 327 -13.60 -4.06 12.39
CA GLU A 327 -13.47 -4.09 10.92
C GLU A 327 -12.11 -4.65 10.48
N VAL A 328 -11.02 -4.29 11.18
CA VAL A 328 -9.68 -4.83 10.94
C VAL A 328 -9.67 -6.35 11.19
N GLU A 329 -10.29 -6.79 12.28
CA GLU A 329 -10.41 -8.22 12.58
C GLU A 329 -11.28 -8.96 11.56
N ALA A 330 -12.41 -8.38 11.14
CA ALA A 330 -13.27 -8.97 10.11
C ALA A 330 -12.50 -9.11 8.79
N LYS A 331 -11.73 -8.10 8.40
CA LYS A 331 -10.81 -8.15 7.26
C LYS A 331 -9.78 -9.27 7.45
N PHE A 332 -9.14 -9.35 8.62
CA PHE A 332 -8.16 -10.40 8.93
C PHE A 332 -8.76 -11.80 8.78
N ARG A 333 -9.93 -12.07 9.40
CA ARG A 333 -10.63 -13.36 9.29
C ARG A 333 -11.03 -13.68 7.86
N LYS A 334 -11.54 -12.69 7.10
CA LYS A 334 -11.89 -12.81 5.67
C LYS A 334 -10.68 -13.27 4.85
N LEU A 335 -9.49 -12.73 5.10
CA LEU A 335 -8.27 -13.09 4.36
C LEU A 335 -7.66 -14.41 4.85
N ALA A 336 -7.58 -14.61 6.17
CA ALA A 336 -6.93 -15.76 6.78
C ALA A 336 -7.63 -17.08 6.43
N ARG A 337 -8.96 -17.10 6.29
CA ARG A 337 -9.72 -18.32 5.95
C ARG A 337 -9.34 -18.98 4.62
N HIS A 338 -8.71 -18.22 3.72
CA HIS A 338 -8.27 -18.74 2.42
C HIS A 338 -6.98 -19.56 2.53
N VAL A 339 -6.23 -19.41 3.64
CA VAL A 339 -4.88 -19.99 3.80
C VAL A 339 -4.68 -20.72 5.12
N LEU A 340 -5.57 -20.53 6.10
CA LEU A 340 -5.51 -21.14 7.42
C LEU A 340 -6.81 -21.84 7.77
N PRO A 341 -6.75 -22.99 8.47
CA PRO A 341 -7.93 -23.64 9.01
C PRO A 341 -8.59 -22.75 10.08
N PRO A 342 -9.94 -22.75 10.20
CA PRO A 342 -10.67 -21.90 11.15
C PRO A 342 -10.13 -21.97 12.59
N ALA A 343 -9.72 -23.16 13.04
CA ALA A 343 -9.18 -23.39 14.38
C ALA A 343 -7.88 -22.62 14.69
N ARG A 344 -7.19 -22.04 13.69
CA ARG A 344 -5.95 -21.26 13.88
C ARG A 344 -6.14 -19.75 13.73
N ILE A 345 -7.25 -19.31 13.14
CA ILE A 345 -7.46 -17.89 12.80
C ILE A 345 -7.61 -17.04 14.06
N ASP A 346 -8.58 -17.37 14.92
CA ASP A 346 -8.84 -16.58 16.13
C ASP A 346 -7.70 -16.68 17.17
N PRO A 347 -7.05 -17.84 17.39
CA PRO A 347 -5.86 -17.91 18.23
C PRO A 347 -4.70 -17.04 17.73
N LEU A 348 -4.45 -17.02 16.41
CA LEU A 348 -3.44 -16.16 15.81
C LEU A 348 -3.79 -14.68 16.01
N LEU A 349 -5.04 -14.30 15.74
CA LEU A 349 -5.51 -12.93 15.93
C LEU A 349 -5.38 -12.46 17.39
N ALA A 350 -5.77 -13.30 18.35
CA ALA A 350 -5.65 -13.00 19.77
C ALA A 350 -4.19 -12.76 20.18
N ARG A 351 -3.24 -13.53 19.64
CA ARG A 351 -1.81 -13.32 19.90
C ARG A 351 -1.26 -12.06 19.23
N LEU A 352 -1.76 -11.69 18.05
CA LEU A 352 -1.38 -10.45 17.37
C LEU A 352 -1.86 -9.21 18.13
N TRP A 353 -3.05 -9.24 18.74
CA TRP A 353 -3.55 -8.16 19.58
C TRP A 353 -2.75 -7.94 20.88
N GLN A 354 -1.97 -8.94 21.30
CA GLN A 354 -1.11 -8.87 22.49
C GLN A 354 0.38 -8.99 22.12
N LEU A 355 0.75 -8.54 20.92
CA LEU A 355 2.07 -8.75 20.35
C LEU A 355 3.19 -8.28 21.29
N GLU A 356 3.02 -7.18 22.00
CA GLU A 356 3.98 -6.62 22.95
C GLU A 356 4.29 -7.51 24.16
N THR A 357 3.48 -8.55 24.40
CA THR A 357 3.67 -9.54 25.46
C THR A 357 4.34 -10.82 24.96
N VAL A 358 4.48 -10.99 23.64
CA VAL A 358 5.06 -12.20 23.04
C VAL A 358 6.57 -12.20 23.21
N ALA A 359 7.10 -13.23 23.87
CA ALA A 359 8.53 -13.37 24.16
C ALA A 359 9.36 -13.77 22.93
N ASP A 360 8.78 -14.55 22.01
CA ASP A 360 9.42 -14.96 20.76
C ASP A 360 8.40 -14.86 19.60
N VAL A 361 8.67 -13.97 18.64
CA VAL A 361 7.85 -13.78 17.44
C VAL A 361 7.72 -15.06 16.61
N GLY A 362 8.70 -15.98 16.68
CA GLY A 362 8.62 -17.27 16.01
C GLY A 362 7.43 -18.11 16.44
N GLU A 363 6.91 -17.91 17.66
CA GLU A 363 5.66 -18.57 18.11
C GLU A 363 4.45 -18.15 17.29
N ILE A 364 4.37 -16.88 16.89
CA ILE A 364 3.29 -16.36 16.05
C ILE A 364 3.44 -16.91 14.64
N LEU A 365 4.66 -16.91 14.09
CA LEU A 365 4.90 -17.38 12.73
C LEU A 365 4.56 -18.86 12.57
N ARG A 366 4.83 -19.70 13.58
CA ARG A 366 4.42 -21.12 13.58
C ARG A 366 2.91 -21.32 13.44
N LEU A 367 2.08 -20.37 13.93
CA LEU A 367 0.62 -20.42 13.74
C LEU A 367 0.19 -20.16 12.29
N THR A 368 1.06 -19.57 11.47
CA THR A 368 0.77 -19.19 10.07
C THR A 368 1.11 -20.27 9.04
N VAL A 369 1.79 -21.36 9.45
CA VAL A 369 2.17 -22.45 8.54
C VAL A 369 1.04 -23.47 8.46
N PRO A 370 0.41 -23.76 7.31
CA PRO A 370 -0.55 -24.85 7.18
C PRO A 370 0.11 -26.15 7.67
N GLY A 371 -0.53 -26.84 8.62
CA GLY A 371 0.02 -28.03 9.25
C GLY A 371 0.19 -29.21 8.30
#